data_AF-A0A355HB94-F1
#
_entry.id   AF-A0A355HB94-F1
#
_cell.length_a   1.000
_cell.length_b   1.000
_cell.length_c   1.000
_cell.angle_alpha   90.00
_cell.angle_beta   90.00
_cell.angle_gamma   90.00
#
_symmetry.space_group_name_H-M   'P 1'
#
loop_
_entity.id
_entity.type
_entity.pdbx_description
1 polymer ?
#
loop_
_entity_poly.entity_id
_entity_poly.type
_entity_poly.pdbx_seq_one_letter_code
_entity_poly.pdbx_strand_id
1 'polypeptide(L)' 'MADKKTERKVTVILATDVVGYSTMMEENEEQTLANLKACRSIIDGLIKEHHGRIFNTAGDSILAEFQSAVE' A
#
# COMPACT_ATOMS: atom_id res chain seq x y z
N MET A 1 -6.84 17.71 33.92
CA MET A 1 -5.73 17.73 32.95
C MET A 1 -5.70 16.35 32.33
N ALA A 2 -6.09 16.21 31.07
CA ALA A 2 -6.21 14.90 30.44
C ALA A 2 -4.81 14.39 30.08
N ASP A 3 -4.37 13.34 30.78
CA ASP A 3 -3.14 12.61 30.50
C ASP A 3 -3.37 11.90 29.17
N LYS A 4 -2.96 12.53 28.08
CA LYS A 4 -2.99 11.96 26.74
C LYS A 4 -1.91 10.88 26.68
N LYS A 5 -2.17 9.72 27.29
CA LYS A 5 -1.34 8.52 27.20
C LYS A 5 -1.12 8.26 25.71
N THR A 6 0.10 8.50 25.24
CA THR A 6 0.51 8.11 23.90
C THR A 6 0.47 6.59 23.86
N GLU A 7 -0.60 6.01 23.32
CA GLU A 7 -0.68 4.57 23.08
C GLU A 7 0.41 4.20 22.07
N ARG A 8 1.46 3.54 22.57
CA ARG A 8 2.54 3.02 21.76
C ARG A 8 2.05 1.71 21.16
N LYS A 9 1.74 1.72 19.87
CA LYS A 9 1.39 0.53 19.10
C LYS A 9 2.56 0.17 18.20
N VAL A 10 3.07 -1.06 18.31
CA VAL A 10 3.99 -1.62 17.31
C VAL A 10 3.12 -2.11 16.16
N THR A 11 3.42 -1.66 14.95
CA THR A 11 2.73 -2.04 13.72
C THR A 11 3.78 -2.24 12.64
N VAL A 12 3.47 -3.07 11.65
CA VAL A 12 4.34 -3.30 10.50
C VAL A 12 3.83 -2.42 9.38
N ILE A 13 4.73 -1.67 8.73
CA ILE A 13 4.38 -0.84 7.58
C ILE A 13 4.97 -1.47 6.33
N LEU A 14 4.10 -1.80 5.38
CA LEU A 14 4.45 -2.19 4.02
C LEU A 14 4.40 -0.95 3.14
N ALA A 15 5.51 -0.67 2.46
CA ALA A 15 5.59 0.35 1.42
C ALA A 15 5.95 -0.35 0.10
N THR A 16 5.10 -0.22 -0.92
CA THR A 16 5.31 -0.79 -2.25
C THR A 16 5.27 0.32 -3.30
N ASP A 17 6.04 0.18 -4.37
CA ASP A 17 6.15 1.16 -5.46
C ASP A 17 6.31 0.44 -6.80
N VAL A 18 5.93 1.07 -7.91
CA VAL A 18 6.04 0.45 -9.24
C VAL A 18 7.37 0.83 -9.88
N VAL A 19 8.25 -0.16 -10.03
CA VAL A 19 9.54 0.03 -10.68
C VAL A 19 9.34 0.46 -12.13
N GLY A 20 9.92 1.61 -12.51
CA GLY A 20 9.86 2.11 -13.87
C GLY A 20 8.52 2.75 -14.27
N TYR A 21 7.67 3.10 -13.29
CA TYR A 21 6.36 3.72 -13.54
C TYR A 21 6.42 4.90 -14.50
N SER A 22 7.40 5.80 -14.35
CA SER A 22 7.56 6.96 -15.25
C SER A 22 7.85 6.55 -16.69
N THR A 23 8.68 5.53 -16.92
CA THR A 23 8.99 5.02 -18.27
C THR A 23 7.79 4.34 -18.91
N MET A 24 7.04 3.54 -18.12
CA MET A 24 5.82 2.90 -18.59
C MET A 24 4.72 3.93 -18.92
N MET A 25 4.60 4.99 -18.09
CA MET A 25 3.68 6.10 -18.35
C MET A 25 4.04 6.88 -19.61
N GLU A 26 5.33 7.07 -19.92
CA GLU A 26 5.77 7.74 -21.15
C GLU A 26 5.53 6.89 -22.40
N GLU A 27 5.71 5.56 -22.30
CA GLU A 27 5.53 4.65 -23.44
C GLU A 27 4.05 4.36 -23.73
N ASN A 28 3.25 4.07 -22.69
CA ASN A 28 1.83 3.78 -22.83
C ASN A 28 1.06 4.03 -21.52
N GLU A 29 0.48 5.23 -21.40
CA GLU A 29 -0.29 5.64 -20.21
C GLU A 29 -1.49 4.72 -19.95
N GLU A 30 -2.31 4.42 -20.95
CA GLU A 30 -3.55 3.63 -20.78
C GLU A 30 -3.26 2.20 -20.31
N GLN A 31 -2.25 1.56 -20.91
CA GLN A 31 -1.84 0.21 -20.54
C GLN A 31 -1.21 0.18 -19.14
N THR A 32 -0.42 1.20 -18.80
CA THR A 32 0.19 1.34 -17.47
C THR A 32 -0.88 1.54 -16.39
N LEU A 33 -1.89 2.35 -16.65
CA LEU A 33 -3.02 2.56 -15.75
C LEU A 33 -3.86 1.28 -15.55
N ALA A 34 -4.08 0.52 -16.63
CA ALA A 34 -4.78 -0.77 -16.54
C ALA A 34 -3.99 -1.79 -15.70
N ASN A 35 -2.68 -1.91 -15.94
CA ASN A 35 -1.79 -2.77 -15.18
C ASN A 35 -1.71 -2.36 -13.71
N LEU A 36 -1.56 -1.05 -13.44
CA LEU A 36 -1.54 -0.51 -12.08
C LEU A 36 -2.84 -0.86 -11.34
N LYS A 37 -4.01 -0.70 -11.97
CA LYS A 37 -5.30 -1.08 -11.39
C LYS A 37 -5.40 -2.58 -11.10
N ALA A 38 -4.93 -3.42 -12.02
CA ALA A 38 -4.93 -4.87 -11.82
C ALA A 38 -4.03 -5.28 -10.65
N CYS A 39 -2.79 -4.77 -10.61
CA CYS A 39 -1.86 -4.97 -9.50
C CYS A 39 -2.45 -4.47 -8.18
N ARG A 40 -3.04 -3.28 -8.18
CA ARG A 40 -3.72 -2.68 -7.02
C ARG A 40 -4.83 -3.58 -6.48
N SER A 41 -5.63 -4.18 -7.36
CA SER A 41 -6.71 -5.09 -6.96
C SER A 41 -6.17 -6.37 -6.32
N ILE A 42 -5.08 -6.93 -6.84
CA ILE A 42 -4.42 -8.11 -6.27
C ILE A 42 -3.85 -7.77 -4.90
N ILE A 43 -3.13 -6.64 -4.79
CA ILE A 43 -2.51 -6.17 -3.56
C ILE A 43 -3.58 -5.85 -2.49
N ASP A 44 -4.69 -5.19 -2.83
CA ASP A 44 -5.80 -4.95 -1.88
C ASP A 44 -6.38 -6.26 -1.35
N GLY A 45 -6.55 -7.25 -2.23
CA GLY A 45 -7.00 -8.60 -1.87
C GLY A 45 -6.05 -9.27 -0.88
N LEU A 46 -4.75 -9.30 -1.19
CA LEU A 46 -3.73 -9.89 -0.33
C LEU A 46 -3.62 -9.15 1.01
N ILE A 47 -3.64 -7.82 1.01
CA ILE A 47 -3.59 -7.02 2.24
C ILE A 47 -4.79 -7.36 3.14
N LYS A 48 -6.01 -7.45 2.58
CA LYS A 48 -7.20 -7.86 3.34
C LYS A 48 -7.09 -9.29 3.86
N GLU A 49 -6.59 -10.21 3.06
CA GLU A 49 -6.43 -11.62 3.42
C GLU A 49 -5.49 -11.77 4.62
N HIS A 50 -4.41 -11.00 4.65
CA HIS A 50 -3.44 -10.95 5.76
C HIS A 50 -3.81 -9.97 6.89
N HIS A 51 -5.09 -9.60 7.02
CA HIS A 51 -5.58 -8.67 8.05
C HIS A 51 -4.85 -7.31 8.11
N GLY A 52 -4.25 -6.90 7.00
CA GLY A 52 -3.63 -5.60 6.82
C GLY A 52 -4.66 -4.52 6.49
N ARG A 53 -4.23 -3.27 6.63
CA ARG A 53 -5.03 -2.08 6.32
C ARG A 53 -4.22 -1.13 5.46
N ILE A 54 -4.75 -0.80 4.30
CA ILE A 54 -4.21 0.30 3.49
C ILE A 54 -4.56 1.61 4.19
N PHE A 55 -3.55 2.36 4.64
CA PHE A 55 -3.76 3.64 5.29
C PHE A 55 -3.45 4.82 4.37
N ASN A 56 -2.61 4.62 3.35
CA ASN A 56 -2.30 5.67 2.38
C ASN A 56 -1.90 5.08 1.03
N THR A 57 -2.19 5.79 -0.04
CA THR A 57 -1.77 5.43 -1.39
C THR A 57 -1.50 6.71 -2.17
N ALA A 58 -0.30 6.83 -2.73
CA ALA A 58 0.14 8.02 -3.43
C ALA A 58 0.60 7.63 -4.83
N GLY A 59 -0.21 7.95 -5.84
CA GLY A 59 0.08 7.56 -7.23
C GLY A 59 0.15 6.04 -7.39
N ASP A 60 1.33 5.56 -7.76
CA ASP A 60 1.67 4.14 -7.93
C ASP A 60 2.15 3.47 -6.64
N SER A 61 2.45 4.25 -5.59
CA SER A 61 2.88 3.72 -4.30
C SER A 61 1.70 3.34 -3.40
N ILE A 62 1.84 2.25 -2.64
CA ILE A 62 0.86 1.74 -1.67
C ILE A 62 1.52 1.65 -0.31
N LEU A 63 0.83 2.16 0.71
CA LEU A 63 1.22 2.08 2.11
C LEU A 63 0.14 1.33 2.91
N ALA A 64 0.53 0.20 3.48
CA ALA A 64 -0.33 -0.63 4.31
C ALA A 64 0.28 -0.86 5.68
N GLU A 65 -0.56 -0.95 6.70
CA GLU A 65 -0.19 -1.34 8.05
C GLU A 65 -0.69 -2.76 8.35
N PHE A 66 0.09 -3.54 9.08
CA PHE A 66 -0.27 -4.87 9.55
C PHE A 66 0.00 -4.97 11.05
N GLN A 67 -0.84 -5.71 11.77
CA GLN A 67 -0.67 -5.89 13.22
C GLN A 67 0.49 -6.82 13.57
N SER A 68 0.96 -7.62 12.62
CA SER A 68 2.01 -8.61 12.78
C SER A 68 2.80 -8.75 11.47
N ALA A 69 4.08 -9.15 11.56
CA ALA A 69 4.93 -9.40 10.38
C ALA A 69 4.88 -10.85 9.89
N VAL A 70 4.21 -11.73 10.66
CA VAL A 70 4.35 -13.19 10.56
C VAL A 70 3.02 -13.89 10.25
N GLU A 71 1.95 -13.13 9.99
CA GLU A 71 0.60 -13.63 9.67
C GLU A 71 0.15 -13.13 8.31
#